data_AF-A0A833E2B1-F1
#
_entry.id   AF-A0A833E2B1-F1
#
_cell.length_a   1.000
_cell.length_b   1.000
_cell.length_c   1.000
_cell.angle_alpha   90.00
_cell.angle_beta   90.00
_cell.angle_gamma   90.00
#
_symmetry.space_group_name_H-M   'P 1'
#
loop_
_entity.id
_entity.type
_entity.pdbx_description
1 polymer ?
#
loop_
_entity_poly.entity_id
_entity_poly.type
_entity_poly.pdbx_seq_one_letter_code
_entity_poly.pdbx_strand_id
1 'polypeptide(L)' 'KKIYEQVKGIREVYVELLSQIGKPINEPLIANIKILPEKPDIEITGEIKREVEGIVSETLDSYAKYTREIVSGRITVF' A
#
# COMPACT_ATOMS: atom_id res chain seq x y z
N LYS A 1 -2.35 -0.46 -5.88
CA LYS A 1 -2.12 0.14 -7.22
C LYS A 1 -1.00 1.18 -7.18
N LYS A 2 -1.14 2.27 -6.40
CA LYS A 2 -0.14 3.35 -6.28
C LYS A 2 1.33 2.89 -6.28
N ILE A 3 1.72 1.93 -5.43
CA ILE A 3 3.11 1.43 -5.36
C ILE A 3 3.60 0.93 -6.74
N TYR A 4 2.80 0.07 -7.39
CA TYR A 4 3.13 -0.48 -8.70
C TYR A 4 3.22 0.59 -9.81
N GLU A 5 2.43 1.66 -9.70
CA GLU A 5 2.35 2.70 -10.72
C GLU A 5 3.43 3.79 -10.55
N GLN A 6 3.84 4.07 -9.31
CA GLN A 6 4.73 5.19 -8.99
C GLN A 6 6.18 4.75 -8.79
N VAL A 7 6.40 3.58 -8.18
CA VAL A 7 7.74 3.10 -7.84
C VAL A 7 8.29 2.28 -8.99
N LYS A 8 9.39 2.76 -9.58
CA LYS A 8 10.01 2.12 -10.75
C LYS A 8 10.72 0.81 -10.40
N GLY A 9 10.78 -0.12 -11.36
CA GLY A 9 11.51 -1.38 -11.22
C GLY A 9 10.78 -2.47 -10.45
N ILE A 10 9.48 -2.29 -10.15
CA ILE A 10 8.63 -3.28 -9.51
C ILE A 10 7.85 -4.06 -10.56
N ARG A 11 8.03 -5.39 -10.57
CA ARG A 11 7.21 -6.31 -11.39
C ARG A 11 5.90 -6.65 -10.73
N GLU A 12 5.94 -6.96 -9.44
CA GLU A 12 4.77 -7.36 -8.67
C GLU A 12 4.85 -6.78 -7.26
N VAL A 13 3.69 -6.44 -6.71
CA VAL A 13 3.56 -6.01 -5.32
C VAL A 13 2.38 -6.72 -4.69
N TYR A 14 2.61 -7.28 -3.50
CA TYR A 14 1.59 -7.89 -2.67
C TYR A 14 1.48 -7.09 -1.38
N VAL A 15 0.24 -6.77 -1.00
CA VAL A 15 -0.06 -5.96 0.19
C VAL A 15 -0.95 -6.79 1.11
N GLU A 16 -0.48 -7.04 2.32
CA GLU A 16 -1.23 -7.73 3.38
C GLU A 16 -1.36 -6.78 4.56
N LEU A 17 -2.59 -6.53 5.01
CA LEU A 17 -2.89 -5.68 6.16
C LEU A 17 -3.48 -6.52 7.29
N LEU A 18 -2.95 -6.34 8.50
CA LEU A 18 -3.46 -6.97 9.71
C LEU A 18 -3.89 -5.89 10.71
N SER A 19 -5.18 -5.83 11.01
CA SER A 19 -5.73 -4.92 12.02
C SER A 19 -5.59 -5.47 13.45
N GLN A 20 -5.75 -4.60 14.45
CA GLN A 20 -5.88 -4.99 15.85
C GLN A 20 -7.17 -4.39 16.44
N ILE A 21 -7.96 -5.20 17.15
CA ILE A 21 -9.15 -4.72 17.84
C ILE A 21 -8.75 -3.66 18.88
N GLY A 22 -9.45 -2.53 18.89
CA GLY A 22 -9.16 -1.41 19.78
C GLY A 22 -8.11 -0.42 19.25
N LYS A 23 -7.55 -0.65 18.05
CA LYS A 23 -6.69 0.31 17.34
C LYS A 23 -7.46 1.04 16.23
N PRO A 24 -7.11 2.31 15.94
CA PRO A 24 -7.60 3.00 14.75
C PRO A 24 -7.31 2.21 13.47
N ILE A 25 -8.22 2.26 12.49
CA ILE A 25 -8.08 1.48 11.25
C ILE A 25 -6.92 1.92 10.35
N ASN A 26 -6.44 3.16 10.50
CA ASN A 26 -5.24 3.66 9.83
C ASN A 26 -3.94 3.29 10.56
N GLU A 27 -4.02 2.65 11.73
CA GLU A 27 -2.88 2.13 12.49
C GLU A 27 -2.94 0.58 12.55
N PRO A 28 -2.69 -0.13 11.43
CA PRO A 28 -2.69 -1.58 11.43
C PRO A 28 -1.57 -2.12 12.33
N LEU A 29 -1.76 -3.33 12.86
CA LEU A 29 -0.73 -4.07 13.58
C LEU A 29 0.46 -4.37 12.65
N ILE A 30 0.15 -4.77 11.41
CA ILE A 30 1.14 -5.02 10.35
C ILE A 30 0.60 -4.51 9.02
N ALA A 31 1.44 -3.75 8.30
CA ALA A 31 1.29 -3.51 6.88
C ALA A 31 2.48 -4.17 6.15
N ASN A 32 2.27 -5.38 5.64
CA ASN A 32 3.31 -6.19 5.02
C ASN A 32 3.30 -5.97 3.50
N ILE A 33 4.40 -5.43 2.99
CA ILE A 33 4.58 -5.14 1.56
C ILE A 33 5.66 -6.07 1.02
N LYS A 34 5.29 -6.94 0.07
CA LYS A 34 6.22 -7.83 -0.62
C LYS A 34 6.39 -7.32 -2.05
N ILE A 35 7.63 -7.11 -2.46
CA ILE A 35 7.97 -6.55 -3.77
C ILE A 35 8.78 -7.60 -4.54
N LEU A 36 8.39 -7.82 -5.78
CA LEU A 36 9.17 -8.59 -6.74
C LEU A 36 9.71 -7.62 -7.79
N PRO A 37 11.04 -7.45 -7.89
CA PRO A 37 11.62 -6.55 -8.87
C PRO A 37 11.47 -7.08 -10.31
N GLU A 38 11.56 -6.19 -11.29
CA GLU A 38 11.53 -6.53 -12.73
C GLU A 38 12.67 -7.46 -13.14
N LYS A 39 13.85 -7.29 -12.52
CA LYS A 39 15.03 -8.11 -12.78
C LYS A 39 15.61 -8.64 -11.47
N PRO A 40 16.24 -9.83 -11.47
CA PRO A 40 16.76 -10.47 -10.26
C PRO A 40 17.88 -9.69 -9.56
N ASP A 41 18.58 -8.83 -10.31
CA ASP A 41 19.72 -8.02 -9.91
C ASP A 41 19.33 -6.64 -9.37
N ILE A 42 18.06 -6.26 -9.45
CA ILE A 42 17.57 -5.01 -8.86
C ILE A 42 17.41 -5.23 -7.35
N GLU A 43 18.30 -4.59 -6.58
CA GLU A 43 18.18 -4.55 -5.13
C GLU A 43 17.10 -3.56 -4.69
N ILE A 44 16.34 -3.92 -3.65
CA ILE A 44 15.42 -3.00 -2.98
C ILE A 44 16.26 -2.02 -2.16
N THR A 45 16.46 -0.83 -2.71
CA THR A 45 17.24 0.22 -2.05
C THR A 45 16.47 0.84 -0.88
N GLY A 46 17.19 1.53 0.01
CA GLY A 46 16.58 2.30 1.09
C GLY A 46 15.68 3.44 0.59
N GLU A 47 15.91 3.94 -0.62
CA GLU A 47 15.07 4.96 -1.27
C GLU A 47 13.71 4.37 -1.68
N ILE A 48 13.73 3.23 -2.38
CA ILE A 48 12.51 2.49 -2.75
C ILE A 48 11.68 2.17 -1.50
N LYS A 49 12.34 1.73 -0.42
CA LYS A 49 11.67 1.45 0.84
C LYS A 49 10.95 2.67 1.41
N ARG A 50 11.61 3.83 1.46
CA ARG A 50 11.02 5.08 1.96
C ARG A 50 9.86 5.56 1.10
N GLU A 51 9.99 5.43 -0.22
CA GLU A 51 8.92 5.79 -1.15
C GLU A 51 7.67 4.94 -0.92
N VAL A 52 7.86 3.62 -0.80
CA VAL A 52 6.78 2.68 -0.48
C VAL A 52 6.14 2.98 0.87
N GLU A 53 6.94 3.22 1.91
CA GLU A 53 6.45 3.58 3.25
C GLU A 53 5.62 4.87 3.21
N GLY A 54 6.06 5.88 2.45
CA GLY A 54 5.32 7.13 2.25
C GLY A 54 3.96 6.91 1.58
N ILE A 55 3.92 6.12 0.50
CA ILE A 55 2.68 5.79 -0.20
C ILE A 55 1.70 5.05 0.72
N VAL A 56 2.20 4.11 1.54
CA VAL A 56 1.37 3.34 2.48
C VAL A 56 0.80 4.26 3.56
N SER A 57 1.62 5.10 4.20
CA SER A 57 1.17 6.05 5.23
C SER A 57 0.11 7.00 4.70
N GLU A 58 0.38 7.66 3.55
CA GLU A 58 -0.57 8.59 2.92
C GLU A 58 -1.91 7.90 2.59
N THR A 59 -1.84 6.64 2.14
CA THR A 59 -3.02 5.85 1.79
C THR A 59 -3.84 5.49 3.03
N LEU A 60 -3.19 5.05 4.12
CA LEU A 60 -3.86 4.73 5.37
C LEU A 60 -4.53 5.97 6.00
N ASP A 61 -3.85 7.12 6.00
CA ASP A 61 -4.39 8.37 6.54
C ASP A 61 -5.57 8.90 5.71
N SER A 62 -5.63 8.55 4.42
CA SER A 62 -6.72 8.91 3.52
C SER A 62 -7.94 7.99 3.61
N TYR A 63 -8.06 7.12 4.62
CA TYR A 63 -9.14 6.12 4.73
C TYR A 63 -10.55 6.70 4.55
N ALA A 64 -10.82 7.89 5.11
CA ALA A 64 -12.14 8.52 5.04
C ALA A 64 -12.55 8.86 3.59
N LYS A 65 -11.58 9.11 2.69
CA LYS A 65 -11.84 9.29 1.26
C LYS A 65 -12.33 7.98 0.65
N TYR A 66 -11.66 6.86 0.94
CA TYR A 66 -12.06 5.55 0.43
C TYR A 66 -13.44 5.12 0.93
N THR A 67 -13.76 5.40 2.21
CA THR A 67 -15.12 5.20 2.73
C THR A 67 -16.16 5.93 1.88
N ARG A 68 -15.92 7.21 1.55
CA ARG A 68 -16.83 7.99 0.68
C ARG A 68 -16.90 7.43 -0.73
N GLU A 69 -15.77 7.01 -1.30
CA GLU A 69 -15.72 6.49 -2.66
C GLU A 69 -16.48 5.16 -2.80
N ILE A 70 -16.33 4.25 -1.84
CA ILE A 70 -17.10 2.99 -1.75
C ILE A 70 -18.60 3.29 -1.65
N VAL A 71 -19.02 4.15 -0.72
CA VAL A 71 -20.44 4.50 -0.53
C VAL A 71 -21.03 5.18 -1.78
N SER A 72 -20.24 5.99 -2.48
CA SER A 72 -20.67 6.64 -3.73
C SER A 72 -20.63 5.74 -4.97
N GLY A 73 -20.25 4.46 -4.84
CA GLY A 73 -20.15 3.52 -5.96
C GLY A 73 -18.97 3.78 -6.91
N ARG A 74 -17.99 4.61 -6.51
CA ARG A 74 -16.79 4.88 -7.31
C ARG A 74 -15.73 3.78 -7.17
N ILE A 75 -15.82 2.97 -6.13
CA ILE A 75 -14.99 1.77 -5.94
C ILE A 75 -15.91 0.55 -5.98
N THR A 76 -15.68 -0.32 -6.96
CA THR A 76 -16.36 -1.61 -7.10
C THR A 76 -15.68 -2.66 -6.22
N VAL A 77 -16.47 -3.48 -5.53
CA VAL A 77 -15.98 -4.48 -4.56
C VAL A 77 -16.20 -5.94 -5.00
N PHE A 78 -16.85 -6.17 -6.15
CA PHE A 78 -17.01 -7.47 -6.81
C PHE A 78 -17.41 -7.29 -8.28
#